data_AF-A0A5S3UJL6-F1
#
_entry.id   AF-A0A5S3UJL6-F1
#
_cell.length_a   1.000
_cell.length_b   1.000
_cell.length_c   1.000
_cell.angle_alpha   90.00
_cell.angle_beta   90.00
_cell.angle_gamma   90.00
#
_symmetry.space_group_name_H-M   'P 1'
#
loop_
_entity.id
_entity.type
_entity.pdbx_description
1 polymer ?
#
loop_
_entity_poly.entity_id
_entity_poly.type
_entity_poly.pdbx_seq_one_letter_code
_entity_poly.pdbx_strand_id
1 'polypeptide(L)'
;MKDLLNVQDYLFAIHDVGDWEGEEEVVAERLNDLIHMAWDRLPDDLDCESIDEIINGIWEHLRGDLALIEADFEELTDWVTHYVDSSLDEKM
;
A
#
# COMPACT_ATOMS: atom_id res chain seq x y z
N MET A 1 11.45 -0.64 -14.77
CA MET A 1 12.50 -0.81 -13.73
C MET A 1 12.03 -1.59 -12.49
N LYS A 2 10.76 -2.00 -12.40
CA LYS A 2 10.18 -2.77 -11.30
C LYS A 2 10.89 -4.10 -11.00
N ASP A 3 11.51 -4.73 -12.01
CA ASP A 3 12.30 -5.95 -11.91
C ASP A 3 13.52 -5.83 -10.95
N LEU A 4 13.95 -4.59 -10.65
CA LEU A 4 15.03 -4.31 -9.71
C LEU A 4 14.57 -4.27 -8.24
N LEU A 5 13.26 -4.22 -8.01
CA LEU A 5 12.64 -4.13 -6.69
C LEU A 5 11.88 -5.42 -6.37
N ASN A 6 11.68 -5.69 -5.08
CA ASN A 6 10.91 -6.83 -4.62
C ASN A 6 9.74 -6.33 -3.77
N VAL A 7 8.52 -6.78 -4.08
CA VAL A 7 7.32 -6.47 -3.29
C VAL A 7 7.49 -6.82 -1.81
N GLN A 8 8.28 -7.86 -1.50
CA GLN A 8 8.56 -8.28 -0.12
C GLN A 8 9.31 -7.22 0.69
N ASP A 9 10.04 -6.30 0.04
CA ASP A 9 10.75 -5.20 0.70
C ASP A 9 9.77 -4.13 1.25
N TYR A 10 8.54 -4.13 0.73
CA TYR A 10 7.48 -3.19 1.08
C TYR A 10 6.46 -3.77 2.06
N LEU A 11 6.52 -5.06 2.37
CA LEU A 11 5.56 -5.69 3.27
C LEU A 11 5.88 -5.39 4.72
N PHE A 12 4.84 -5.28 5.53
CA PHE A 12 4.92 -4.96 6.94
C PHE A 12 4.69 -6.21 7.78
N ALA A 13 5.52 -6.42 8.80
CA ALA A 13 5.20 -7.37 9.85
C ALA A 13 4.33 -6.71 10.92
N ILE A 14 3.74 -7.55 11.79
CA ILE A 14 2.92 -7.11 12.93
C ILE A 14 3.66 -6.07 13.80
N HIS A 15 4.98 -6.18 13.94
CA HIS A 15 5.77 -5.22 14.72
C HIS A 15 6.06 -3.90 13.99
N ASP A 16 5.89 -3.84 12.67
CA ASP A 16 6.16 -2.65 11.86
C ASP A 16 4.94 -1.72 11.79
N VAL A 17 3.73 -2.25 11.93
CA VAL A 17 2.49 -1.46 11.83
C VAL A 17 2.22 -0.58 13.06
N GLY A 18 2.86 -0.86 14.19
CA GLY A 18 2.70 -0.09 15.43
C GLY A 18 1.66 -0.68 16.38
N ASP A 19 1.10 0.17 17.25
CA ASP A 19 0.10 -0.21 18.26
C ASP A 19 -1.31 0.04 17.69
N TRP A 20 -2.09 -1.02 17.51
CA TRP A 20 -3.44 -1.00 16.96
C TRP A 20 -4.44 -1.66 17.92
N GLU A 21 -4.26 -1.43 19.21
CA GLU A 21 -5.12 -1.95 20.28
C GLU A 21 -5.35 -3.47 20.24
N GLY A 22 -4.39 -4.25 19.72
CA GLY A 22 -4.49 -5.70 19.57
C GLY A 22 -4.95 -6.20 18.19
N GLU A 23 -5.21 -5.30 17.23
CA GLU A 23 -5.58 -5.63 15.85
C GLU A 23 -4.39 -5.54 14.88
N GLU A 24 -3.15 -5.55 15.38
CA GLU A 24 -1.95 -5.36 14.56
C GLU A 24 -1.80 -6.45 13.48
N GLU A 25 -2.22 -7.68 13.78
CA GLU A 25 -2.22 -8.79 12.81
C GLU A 25 -3.15 -8.50 11.63
N VAL A 26 -4.37 -8.04 11.91
CA VAL A 26 -5.37 -7.70 10.89
C VAL A 26 -4.90 -6.52 10.05
N VAL A 27 -4.34 -5.50 10.71
CA VAL A 27 -3.81 -4.32 10.02
C VAL A 27 -2.66 -4.69 9.10
N ALA A 28 -1.69 -5.47 9.59
CA ALA A 28 -0.55 -5.92 8.77
C ALA A 28 -1.01 -6.79 7.59
N GLU A 29 -1.93 -7.73 7.80
CA GLU A 29 -2.47 -8.57 6.74
C GLU A 29 -3.18 -7.74 5.67
N ARG A 30 -4.13 -6.88 6.07
CA ARG A 30 -4.86 -5.98 5.16
C ARG A 30 -3.92 -5.08 4.38
N LEU A 31 -2.95 -4.47 5.06
CA LEU A 31 -2.01 -3.58 4.41
C LEU A 31 -1.15 -4.32 3.38
N ASN A 32 -0.68 -5.52 3.72
CA ASN A 32 0.09 -6.34 2.80
C ASN A 32 -0.71 -6.75 1.56
N ASP A 33 -1.99 -7.10 1.73
CA ASP A 33 -2.89 -7.38 0.60
C ASP A 33 -3.10 -6.15 -0.30
N LEU A 34 -3.27 -4.96 0.31
CA LEU A 34 -3.39 -3.70 -0.42
C LEU A 34 -2.11 -3.34 -1.19
N ILE A 35 -0.94 -3.54 -0.57
CA ILE A 35 0.38 -3.33 -1.21
C ILE A 35 0.56 -4.30 -2.36
N HIS A 36 0.19 -5.58 -2.20
CA HIS A 36 0.23 -6.56 -3.28
C HIS A 36 -0.65 -6.14 -4.46
N MET A 37 -1.85 -5.62 -4.18
CA MET A 37 -2.73 -5.14 -5.25
C MET A 37 -2.17 -3.91 -5.96
N ALA A 38 -1.72 -2.92 -5.20
CA ALA A 38 -1.08 -1.73 -5.76
C ALA A 38 0.11 -2.13 -6.63
N TRP A 39 0.96 -3.03 -6.12
CA TRP A 39 2.10 -3.57 -6.84
C TRP A 39 1.72 -4.22 -8.16
N ASP A 40 0.68 -5.05 -8.21
CA ASP A 40 0.22 -5.69 -9.45
C ASP A 40 -0.22 -4.66 -10.49
N ARG A 41 -0.82 -3.55 -10.04
CA ARG A 41 -1.29 -2.46 -10.91
C ARG A 41 -0.18 -1.56 -11.44
N LEU A 42 0.95 -1.46 -10.74
CA LEU A 42 2.07 -0.60 -11.16
C LEU A 42 2.75 -1.14 -12.43
N PRO A 43 2.98 -0.29 -13.45
CA PRO A 43 3.62 -0.72 -14.69
C PRO A 43 5.07 -1.12 -14.46
N ASP A 44 5.52 -2.18 -15.15
CA ASP A 44 6.89 -2.69 -14.99
C ASP A 44 7.97 -1.70 -15.42
N ASP A 45 7.64 -0.74 -16.28
CA ASP A 45 8.56 0.29 -16.78
C ASP A 45 8.77 1.43 -15.76
N LEU A 46 7.88 1.58 -14.76
CA LEU A 46 7.95 2.65 -13.77
C LEU A 46 9.29 2.68 -13.03
N ASP A 47 9.80 3.89 -12.78
CA ASP A 47 11.03 4.11 -12.04
C ASP A 47 10.90 3.69 -10.58
N CYS A 48 11.99 3.15 -10.01
CA CYS A 48 12.02 2.66 -8.63
C CYS A 48 11.62 3.74 -7.62
N GLU A 49 12.05 4.98 -7.82
CA GLU A 49 11.68 6.12 -6.96
C GLU A 49 10.17 6.34 -6.93
N SER A 50 9.51 6.26 -8.09
CA SER A 50 8.07 6.44 -8.18
C SER A 50 7.29 5.29 -7.57
N ILE A 51 7.77 4.05 -7.73
CA ILE A 51 7.20 2.88 -7.05
C ILE A 51 7.28 3.09 -5.53
N ASP A 52 8.46 3.48 -5.05
CA ASP A 52 8.71 3.70 -3.62
C ASP A 52 7.79 4.78 -3.05
N GLU A 53 7.65 5.92 -3.75
CA GLU A 53 6.75 7.00 -3.34
C GLU A 53 5.28 6.56 -3.28
N ILE A 54 4.80 5.80 -4.28
CA ILE A 54 3.40 5.35 -4.31
C ILE A 54 3.14 4.34 -3.18
N ILE A 55 4.00 3.34 -3.01
CA ILE A 55 3.80 2.30 -2.00
C ILE A 55 3.92 2.87 -0.59
N ASN A 56 4.93 3.72 -0.33
CA ASN A 56 5.04 4.40 0.97
C ASN A 56 3.85 5.35 1.21
N GLY A 57 3.37 6.03 0.17
CA GLY A 57 2.20 6.90 0.26
C GLY A 57 0.93 6.19 0.71
N ILE A 58 0.69 4.95 0.23
CA ILE A 58 -0.43 4.12 0.69
C ILE A 58 -0.35 3.91 2.21
N TRP A 59 0.82 3.52 2.72
CA TRP A 59 1.04 3.36 4.15
C TRP A 59 0.83 4.67 4.91
N GLU A 60 1.39 5.78 4.42
CA GLU A 60 1.29 7.08 5.11
C GLU A 60 -0.14 7.58 5.25
N HIS A 61 -0.98 7.35 4.24
CA HIS A 61 -2.39 7.70 4.26
C HIS A 61 -3.22 6.77 5.16
N LEU A 62 -2.98 5.46 5.10
CA LEU A 62 -3.77 4.48 5.83
C LEU A 62 -3.40 4.41 7.32
N ARG A 63 -2.12 4.53 7.68
CA ARG A 63 -1.66 4.41 9.09
C ARG A 63 -2.21 5.48 10.03
N GLY A 64 -2.64 6.60 9.48
CA GLY A 64 -3.21 7.72 10.23
C GLY A 64 -4.74 7.66 10.37
N ASP A 65 -5.38 6.68 9.72
CA ASP A 65 -6.82 6.60 9.58
C ASP A 65 -7.37 5.27 10.12
N LEU A 66 -8.48 5.34 10.86
CA LEU A 66 -9.14 4.15 11.41
C LEU A 66 -9.85 3.32 10.32
N ALA A 67 -9.94 3.83 9.08
CA ALA A 67 -10.49 3.11 7.95
C ALA A 67 -9.86 1.73 7.73
N LEU A 68 -8.59 1.52 8.09
CA LEU A 68 -7.94 0.20 7.98
C LEU A 68 -8.70 -0.89 8.75
N ILE A 69 -9.32 -0.53 9.88
CA ILE A 69 -10.09 -1.42 10.74
C ILE A 69 -11.59 -1.27 10.47
N GLU A 70 -12.06 -0.03 10.36
CA GLU A 70 -13.49 0.29 10.28
C GLU A 70 -14.10 0.06 8.89
N ALA A 71 -13.33 0.26 7.83
CA ALA A 71 -13.82 0.14 6.46
C ALA A 71 -13.79 -1.30 5.97
N ASP A 72 -14.67 -1.59 5.00
CA ASP A 72 -14.67 -2.85 4.29
C ASP A 72 -13.45 -2.93 3.37
N PHE A 73 -12.97 -4.16 3.15
CA PHE A 73 -11.80 -4.39 2.29
C PHE A 73 -12.03 -3.83 0.89
N GLU A 74 -13.23 -3.97 0.32
CA GLU A 74 -13.59 -3.41 -0.99
C GLU A 74 -13.41 -1.89 -1.06
N GLU A 75 -13.76 -1.16 0.01
CA GLU A 75 -13.59 0.31 0.06
C GLU A 75 -12.11 0.70 0.11
N LEU A 76 -11.31 -0.01 0.91
CA LEU A 76 -9.86 0.18 0.95
C LEU A 76 -9.22 -0.10 -0.40
N THR A 77 -9.69 -1.15 -1.06
CA THR A 77 -9.22 -1.59 -2.37
C THR A 77 -9.48 -0.53 -3.44
N ASP A 78 -10.69 0.03 -3.44
CA ASP A 78 -11.10 1.11 -4.35
C ASP A 78 -10.27 2.38 -4.11
N TRP A 79 -10.07 2.75 -2.84
CA TRP A 79 -9.23 3.88 -2.46
C TRP A 79 -7.78 3.71 -2.93
N VAL A 80 -7.16 2.55 -2.67
CA VAL A 80 -5.78 2.26 -3.12
C VAL A 80 -5.69 2.31 -4.63
N THR A 81 -6.67 1.74 -5.33
CA THR A 81 -6.72 1.78 -6.80
C THR A 81 -6.76 3.21 -7.32
N HIS A 82 -7.63 4.05 -6.75
CA HIS A 82 -7.73 5.46 -7.09
C HIS A 82 -6.44 6.24 -6.78
N TYR A 83 -5.81 5.98 -5.63
CA TYR A 83 -4.55 6.60 -5.24
C TYR A 83 -3.42 6.26 -6.20
N VAL A 84 -3.27 4.98 -6.55
CA VAL A 84 -2.26 4.52 -7.51
C VAL A 84 -2.50 5.14 -8.89
N ASP A 85 -3.74 5.13 -9.38
CA ASP A 85 -4.09 5.68 -10.69
C ASP A 85 -3.80 7.19 -10.78
N SER A 86 -4.21 7.95 -9.75
CA SER A 86 -3.92 9.38 -9.64
C SER A 86 -2.40 9.64 -9.59
N SER A 87 -1.67 8.86 -8.78
CA SER A 87 -0.22 9.04 -8.64
C SER A 87 0.53 8.71 -9.93
N LEU A 88 0.04 7.74 -10.72
CA LEU A 88 0.57 7.42 -12.04
C LEU A 88 0.29 8.54 -13.04
N ASP A 89 -0.92 9.11 -13.05
CA ASP A 89 -1.29 10.23 -13.94
C ASP A 89 -0.43 11.47 -13.67
N GLU A 90 -0.14 11.79 -12.40
CA GLU A 90 0.73 12.92 -12.04
C GLU A 90 2.19 12.74 -12.48
N LYS A 91 2.61 11.50 -12.73
CA LYS A 91 3.99 11.13 -13.11
C LYS A 91 4.15 10.88 -14.62
N MET A 92 3.07 10.89 -15.39
CA MET A 92 3.05 10.75 -16.86
C MET A 92 3.06 12.10 -17.59
#